data_AF-A0A6L5B751-F1
#
_entry.id   AF-A0A6L5B751-F1
#
_cell.length_a   1.000
_cell.length_b   1.000
_cell.length_c   1.000
_cell.angle_alpha   90.00
_cell.angle_beta   90.00
_cell.angle_gamma   90.00
#
_symmetry.space_group_name_H-M   'P 1'
#
loop_
_entity.id
_entity.type
_entity.pdbx_description
1 polymer ?
#
loop_
_entity_poly.entity_id
_entity_poly.type
_entity_poly.pdbx_seq_one_letter_code
_entity_poly.pdbx_strand_id
1 'polypeptide(L)'
;MYFHGARFSNYEAWLSDPTHIGPSAQVVWPIVGQEILNGDVGGGFRGIQITSGFFQLWRASGITSELQLYCTAIGALIFAALMLFAVGAAAHAAIFMVRDYDPTTRYNDLLDRVLRHRDAIISHLNWALGGKVALLPIPLGTADFLVHHIHAFTIHVTVLILLKGVLFARSSRLIPDKANLGFRFPCDGPGRGGTCQVSAWDHVFLGLFWMYNAISVVIFHFSWKMQSDVWGSISDQGVVTHITGGNFAQSSITINGWLRDFLWAQASQVIQSYGSSLSAYGLFFLGAHFVWAFSLMFLFSGRGYWQELIESIVWAHNKLKVAPATQPRALSIVQGRAVGVTHYLLGGIATTWAFFLARIIAVG
;
A
#
# COMPACT_ATOMS: atom_id res chain seq x y z
N MET A 1 -17.29 -1.78 -7.36
CA MET A 1 -17.32 -2.96 -6.48
C MET A 1 -18.66 -3.67 -6.54
N TYR A 2 -19.75 -3.10 -6.01
CA TYR A 2 -21.09 -3.69 -6.09
C TYR A 2 -21.52 -4.13 -7.50
N PHE A 3 -21.28 -3.31 -8.53
CA PHE A 3 -21.61 -3.67 -9.92
C PHE A 3 -20.86 -4.91 -10.42
N HIS A 4 -19.58 -5.05 -10.08
CA HIS A 4 -18.80 -6.23 -10.44
C HIS A 4 -19.33 -7.48 -9.71
N GLY A 5 -19.67 -7.35 -8.42
CA GLY A 5 -20.39 -8.38 -7.67
C GLY A 5 -21.71 -8.79 -8.33
N ALA A 6 -22.45 -7.84 -8.87
CA ALA A 6 -23.76 -8.12 -9.49
C ALA A 6 -23.69 -8.71 -10.90
N ARG A 7 -22.56 -8.64 -11.61
CA ARG A 7 -22.50 -8.94 -13.06
C ARG A 7 -21.42 -9.91 -13.48
N PHE A 8 -20.32 -9.98 -12.72
CA PHE A 8 -19.12 -10.71 -13.11
C PHE A 8 -18.57 -11.53 -11.94
N SER A 9 -19.46 -12.03 -11.09
CA SER A 9 -19.10 -12.72 -9.85
C SER A 9 -19.84 -14.03 -9.70
N ASN A 10 -19.38 -14.85 -8.77
CA ASN A 10 -20.07 -16.06 -8.32
C ASN A 10 -20.73 -15.87 -6.95
N TYR A 11 -21.21 -14.66 -6.62
CA TYR A 11 -21.70 -14.34 -5.28
C TYR A 11 -22.82 -15.24 -4.77
N GLU A 12 -23.84 -15.52 -5.58
CA GLU A 12 -24.96 -16.39 -5.16
C GLU A 12 -24.51 -17.85 -4.98
N ALA A 13 -23.63 -18.34 -5.85
CA ALA A 13 -23.03 -19.67 -5.70
C ALA A 13 -22.15 -19.74 -4.45
N TRP A 14 -21.32 -18.72 -4.19
CA TRP A 14 -20.55 -18.63 -2.96
C TRP A 14 -21.45 -18.57 -1.72
N LEU A 15 -22.61 -17.93 -1.79
CA LEU A 15 -23.52 -17.82 -0.66
C LEU A 15 -24.13 -19.18 -0.27
N SER A 16 -24.29 -20.10 -1.23
CA SER A 16 -24.80 -21.45 -0.98
C SER A 16 -23.72 -22.40 -0.42
N ASP A 17 -22.46 -22.25 -0.82
CA ASP A 17 -21.31 -22.96 -0.23
C ASP A 17 -20.11 -22.03 0.02
N PRO A 18 -20.13 -21.25 1.12
CA PRO A 18 -19.09 -20.25 1.42
C PRO A 18 -17.75 -20.86 1.82
N THR A 19 -17.72 -22.17 2.07
CA THR A 19 -16.56 -22.90 2.59
C THR A 19 -15.70 -23.51 1.49
N HIS A 20 -16.31 -23.95 0.38
CA HIS A 20 -15.57 -24.60 -0.71
C HIS A 20 -15.48 -23.75 -1.98
N ILE A 21 -16.38 -22.78 -2.17
CA ILE A 21 -16.34 -21.89 -3.33
C ILE A 21 -15.45 -20.68 -3.00
N GLY A 22 -14.50 -20.38 -3.89
CA GLY A 22 -13.65 -19.19 -3.78
C GLY A 22 -14.40 -17.94 -4.24
N PRO A 23 -14.30 -16.80 -3.54
CA PRO A 23 -14.94 -15.56 -3.98
C PRO A 23 -14.25 -15.01 -5.23
N SER A 24 -15.01 -14.76 -6.29
CA SER A 24 -14.51 -14.22 -7.56
C SER A 24 -15.46 -13.14 -8.08
N ALA A 25 -14.92 -12.01 -8.56
CA ALA A 25 -15.71 -10.88 -9.05
C ALA A 25 -15.08 -10.15 -10.26
N GLN A 26 -14.12 -10.80 -10.92
CA GLN A 26 -13.44 -10.26 -12.08
C GLN A 26 -13.22 -11.38 -13.10
N VAL A 27 -13.63 -11.12 -14.33
CA VAL A 27 -13.49 -12.04 -15.46
C VAL A 27 -12.64 -11.37 -16.53
N VAL A 28 -11.67 -12.11 -17.07
CA VAL A 28 -10.71 -11.64 -18.06
C VAL A 28 -11.20 -12.01 -19.46
N TRP A 29 -11.06 -11.08 -20.42
CA TRP A 29 -11.42 -11.33 -21.81
C TRP A 29 -10.38 -12.21 -22.55
N PRO A 30 -10.82 -13.13 -23.43
CA PRO A 30 -9.94 -14.02 -24.19
C PRO A 30 -9.38 -13.32 -25.43
N ILE A 31 -8.18 -12.75 -25.31
CA ILE A 31 -7.54 -11.99 -26.41
C ILE A 31 -6.20 -12.62 -26.80
N VAL A 32 -5.31 -12.83 -25.83
CA VAL A 32 -3.90 -13.21 -26.06
C VAL A 32 -3.47 -14.41 -25.21
N GLY A 33 -4.40 -15.28 -24.81
CA GLY A 33 -4.14 -16.36 -23.86
C GLY A 33 -4.30 -15.96 -22.39
N GLN A 34 -4.62 -14.69 -22.11
CA GLN A 34 -4.83 -14.17 -20.75
C GLN A 34 -6.09 -14.73 -20.07
N GLU A 35 -6.98 -15.40 -20.80
CA GLU A 35 -8.11 -16.14 -20.23
C GLU A 35 -7.68 -17.30 -19.33
N ILE A 36 -6.41 -17.73 -19.38
CA ILE A 36 -5.83 -18.65 -18.39
C ILE A 36 -5.99 -18.14 -16.94
N LEU A 37 -6.08 -16.81 -16.76
CA LEU A 37 -6.31 -16.17 -15.47
C LEU A 37 -7.73 -16.39 -14.92
N ASN A 38 -8.68 -16.80 -15.77
CA ASN A 38 -10.00 -17.24 -15.32
C ASN A 38 -9.90 -18.65 -14.74
N GLY A 39 -9.32 -18.77 -13.54
CA GLY A 39 -9.22 -20.02 -12.80
C GLY A 39 -10.59 -20.55 -12.37
N ASP A 40 -10.68 -21.86 -12.22
CA ASP A 40 -11.86 -22.49 -11.62
C ASP A 40 -11.89 -22.19 -10.12
N VAL A 41 -12.92 -21.45 -9.69
CA VAL A 41 -13.13 -21.05 -8.29
C VAL A 41 -14.30 -21.79 -7.63
N GLY A 42 -14.85 -22.80 -8.30
CA GLY A 42 -16.04 -23.53 -7.86
C GLY A 42 -17.35 -22.88 -8.29
N GLY A 43 -18.45 -23.60 -8.11
CA GLY A 43 -19.79 -23.14 -8.50
C GLY A 43 -20.00 -23.01 -10.01
N GLY A 44 -19.18 -23.68 -10.83
CA GLY A 44 -19.24 -23.59 -12.29
C GLY A 44 -18.74 -22.26 -12.86
N PHE A 45 -18.09 -21.42 -12.03
CA PHE A 45 -17.61 -20.10 -12.42
C PHE A 45 -16.10 -20.08 -12.62
N ARG A 46 -15.65 -19.34 -13.65
CA ARG A 46 -14.23 -19.12 -13.93
C ARG A 46 -13.90 -17.65 -13.93
N GLY A 47 -12.94 -17.25 -13.10
CA GLY A 47 -12.54 -15.85 -12.94
C GLY A 47 -11.35 -15.69 -11.99
N ILE A 48 -10.99 -14.44 -11.71
CA ILE A 48 -9.93 -14.11 -10.75
C ILE A 48 -10.49 -14.14 -9.33
N GLN A 49 -9.91 -14.98 -8.48
CA GLN A 49 -10.22 -15.03 -7.05
C GLN A 49 -9.83 -13.70 -6.37
N ILE A 50 -10.80 -13.08 -5.69
CA ILE A 50 -10.63 -11.80 -5.00
C ILE A 50 -10.32 -12.02 -3.52
N THR A 51 -9.46 -11.17 -2.95
CA THR A 51 -9.06 -11.23 -1.53
C THR A 51 -9.49 -9.99 -0.73
N SER A 52 -10.39 -9.19 -1.29
CA SER A 52 -10.86 -7.92 -0.72
C SER A 52 -11.91 -8.06 0.40
N GLY A 53 -12.48 -9.25 0.60
CA GLY A 53 -13.47 -9.52 1.66
C GLY A 53 -14.89 -8.98 1.38
N PHE A 54 -15.17 -8.54 0.14
CA PHE A 54 -16.49 -7.98 -0.19
C PHE A 54 -17.65 -8.97 -0.03
N PHE A 55 -17.43 -10.26 -0.31
CA PHE A 55 -18.48 -11.27 -0.21
C PHE A 55 -18.93 -11.47 1.25
N GLN A 56 -17.97 -11.54 2.18
CA GLN A 56 -18.23 -11.61 3.62
C GLN A 56 -18.94 -10.35 4.12
N LEU A 57 -18.55 -9.17 3.61
CA LEU A 57 -19.20 -7.89 3.94
C LEU A 57 -20.67 -7.85 3.46
N TRP A 58 -20.94 -8.28 2.23
CA TRP A 58 -22.29 -8.31 1.66
C TRP A 58 -23.18 -9.32 2.40
N ARG A 59 -22.64 -10.50 2.73
CA ARG A 59 -23.34 -11.50 3.54
C ARG A 59 -23.68 -10.96 4.93
N ALA A 60 -22.74 -10.27 5.58
CA ALA A 60 -22.98 -9.62 6.88
C ALA A 60 -24.05 -8.51 6.79
N SER A 61 -24.22 -7.90 5.61
CA SER A 61 -25.25 -6.90 5.34
C SER A 61 -26.61 -7.52 4.94
N GLY A 62 -26.73 -8.85 4.93
CA GLY A 62 -27.96 -9.56 4.57
C GLY A 62 -28.28 -9.58 3.07
N ILE A 63 -27.30 -9.29 2.21
CA ILE A 63 -27.49 -9.30 0.75
C ILE A 63 -27.51 -10.76 0.27
N THR A 64 -28.56 -11.15 -0.44
CA THR A 64 -28.77 -12.55 -0.88
C THR A 64 -28.87 -12.73 -2.39
N SER A 65 -29.00 -11.64 -3.16
CA SER A 65 -29.13 -11.73 -4.62
C SER A 65 -28.35 -10.66 -5.38
N GLU A 66 -28.01 -10.96 -6.63
CA GLU A 66 -27.31 -10.04 -7.54
C GLU A 66 -28.11 -8.76 -7.81
N LEU A 67 -29.45 -8.85 -7.80
CA LEU A 67 -30.33 -7.69 -7.99
C LEU A 67 -30.10 -6.63 -6.91
N GLN A 68 -29.93 -7.05 -5.65
CA GLN A 68 -29.68 -6.13 -4.53
C GLN A 68 -28.31 -5.44 -4.69
N LEU A 69 -27.28 -6.17 -5.13
CA LEU A 69 -25.97 -5.61 -5.45
C LEU A 69 -26.07 -4.59 -6.59
N TYR A 70 -26.85 -4.89 -7.63
CA TYR A 70 -27.05 -4.00 -8.77
C TYR A 70 -27.75 -2.70 -8.37
N CYS A 71 -28.84 -2.79 -7.60
CA CYS A 71 -29.55 -1.62 -7.07
C CYS A 71 -28.63 -0.77 -6.17
N THR A 72 -27.83 -1.40 -5.32
CA THR A 72 -26.84 -0.71 -4.48
C THR A 72 -25.78 -0.01 -5.31
N ALA A 73 -25.33 -0.62 -6.40
CA ALA A 73 -24.37 0.00 -7.33
C ALA A 73 -24.94 1.26 -8.01
N ILE A 74 -26.20 1.20 -8.45
CA ILE A 74 -26.88 2.38 -9.03
C ILE A 74 -27.07 3.46 -7.95
N GLY A 75 -27.54 3.09 -6.76
CA GLY A 75 -27.69 4.03 -5.65
C GLY A 75 -26.37 4.72 -5.29
N ALA A 76 -25.27 3.97 -5.24
CA ALA A 76 -23.93 4.53 -5.00
C ALA A 76 -23.48 5.46 -6.14
N LEU A 77 -23.81 5.15 -7.41
CA LEU A 77 -23.48 6.01 -8.54
C LEU A 77 -24.26 7.33 -8.51
N ILE A 78 -25.56 7.28 -8.17
CA ILE A 78 -26.38 8.47 -7.98
C ILE A 78 -25.83 9.30 -6.81
N PHE A 79 -25.49 8.65 -5.70
CA PHE A 79 -24.89 9.34 -4.55
C PHE A 79 -23.53 9.96 -4.90
N ALA A 80 -22.70 9.29 -5.72
CA ALA A 80 -21.45 9.87 -6.20
C ALA A 80 -21.69 11.14 -7.04
N ALA A 81 -22.69 11.14 -7.92
CA ALA A 81 -23.08 12.32 -8.67
C ALA A 81 -23.58 13.44 -7.72
N LEU A 82 -24.43 13.12 -6.74
CA LEU A 82 -24.88 14.07 -5.73
C LEU A 82 -23.73 14.63 -4.89
N MET A 83 -22.74 13.80 -4.54
CA MET A 83 -21.52 14.23 -3.86
C MET A 83 -20.67 15.14 -4.74
N LEU A 84 -20.56 14.91 -6.05
CA LEU A 84 -19.93 15.87 -6.97
C LEU A 84 -20.60 17.25 -6.91
N PHE A 85 -21.93 17.31 -6.78
CA PHE A 85 -22.65 18.57 -6.59
C PHE A 85 -22.47 19.16 -5.18
N ALA A 86 -22.50 18.33 -4.13
CA ALA A 86 -22.37 18.75 -2.74
C ALA A 86 -20.93 19.12 -2.34
N VAL A 87 -19.91 18.49 -2.94
CA VAL A 87 -18.49 18.80 -2.75
C VAL A 87 -18.19 20.21 -3.27
N GLY A 88 -18.88 20.67 -4.31
CA GLY A 88 -18.86 22.08 -4.70
C GLY A 88 -19.29 22.99 -3.54
N ALA A 89 -20.41 22.70 -2.89
CA ALA A 89 -20.89 23.48 -1.74
C ALA A 89 -19.97 23.36 -0.51
N ALA A 90 -19.45 22.18 -0.20
CA ALA A 90 -18.53 21.97 0.92
C ALA A 90 -17.15 22.59 0.67
N ALA A 91 -16.63 22.56 -0.56
CA ALA A 91 -15.41 23.24 -0.95
C ALA A 91 -15.58 24.76 -0.87
N HIS A 92 -16.71 25.30 -1.35
CA HIS A 92 -17.01 26.73 -1.20
C HIS A 92 -17.27 27.11 0.27
N ALA A 93 -17.89 26.25 1.08
CA ALA A 93 -18.04 26.46 2.51
C ALA A 93 -16.69 26.45 3.24
N ALA A 94 -15.76 25.56 2.86
CA ALA A 94 -14.40 25.56 3.39
C ALA A 94 -13.58 26.78 2.93
N ILE A 95 -13.74 27.21 1.67
CA ILE A 95 -13.15 28.46 1.16
C ILE A 95 -13.71 29.65 1.95
N PHE A 96 -15.03 29.72 2.18
CA PHE A 96 -15.68 30.73 3.02
C PHE A 96 -15.11 30.71 4.44
N MET A 97 -14.98 29.54 5.08
CA MET A 97 -14.38 29.39 6.42
C MET A 97 -12.92 29.87 6.50
N VAL A 98 -12.17 29.87 5.39
CA VAL A 98 -10.75 30.26 5.34
C VAL A 98 -10.56 31.71 4.91
N ARG A 99 -11.37 32.21 3.96
CA ARG A 99 -11.21 33.54 3.35
C ARG A 99 -12.13 34.60 3.93
N ASP A 100 -13.38 34.24 4.22
CA ASP A 100 -14.47 35.20 4.45
C ASP A 100 -15.08 35.11 5.86
N TYR A 101 -14.78 34.04 6.62
CA TYR A 101 -15.22 33.90 8.01
C TYR A 101 -14.43 34.83 8.93
N ASP A 102 -15.14 35.77 9.56
CA ASP A 102 -14.59 36.69 10.55
C ASP A 102 -15.23 36.43 11.94
N PRO A 103 -14.46 35.95 12.93
CA PRO A 103 -14.95 35.66 14.27
C PRO A 103 -15.46 36.90 15.03
N THR A 104 -15.12 38.11 14.58
CA THR A 104 -15.60 39.36 15.19
C THR A 104 -17.04 39.70 14.78
N THR A 105 -17.49 39.25 13.61
CA THR A 105 -18.83 39.52 13.07
C THR A 105 -19.84 38.41 13.33
N ARG A 106 -19.37 37.19 13.67
CA ARG A 106 -20.20 35.99 13.91
C ARG A 106 -20.06 35.43 15.33
N TYR A 107 -19.90 36.31 16.31
CA TYR A 107 -19.71 35.91 17.70
C TYR A 107 -20.98 35.28 18.31
N ASN A 108 -20.85 34.06 18.84
CA ASN A 108 -21.89 33.32 19.57
C ASN A 108 -23.16 32.96 18.79
N ASP A 109 -23.09 32.98 17.45
CA ASP A 109 -24.14 32.46 16.59
C ASP A 109 -24.10 30.93 16.50
N LEU A 110 -24.99 30.34 15.69
CA LEU A 110 -25.07 28.88 15.52
C LEU A 110 -23.78 28.28 14.94
N LEU A 111 -23.09 28.98 14.03
CA LEU A 111 -21.89 28.49 13.37
C LEU A 111 -20.71 28.45 14.35
N ASP A 112 -20.53 29.51 15.15
CA ASP A 112 -19.50 29.58 16.19
C ASP A 112 -19.71 28.52 17.29
N ARG A 113 -20.96 28.22 17.67
CA ARG A 113 -21.26 27.15 18.63
C ARG A 113 -20.93 25.76 18.09
N VAL A 114 -21.21 25.49 16.81
CA VAL A 114 -20.84 24.22 16.16
C VAL A 114 -19.32 24.06 16.11
N LEU A 115 -18.57 25.13 15.79
CA LEU A 115 -17.11 25.10 15.78
C LEU A 115 -16.52 24.84 17.17
N ARG A 116 -17.12 25.38 18.23
CA ARG A 116 -16.70 25.15 19.63
C ARG A 116 -16.94 23.73 20.15
N HIS A 117 -17.81 22.96 19.48
CA HIS A 117 -18.08 21.55 19.84
C HIS A 117 -17.66 20.57 18.73
N ARG A 118 -16.83 21.00 17.77
CA ARG A 118 -16.37 20.17 16.63
C ARG A 118 -15.73 18.86 17.06
N ASP A 119 -14.99 18.86 18.17
CA ASP A 119 -14.30 17.67 18.66
C ASP A 119 -15.28 16.63 19.23
N ALA A 120 -16.41 17.08 19.79
CA ALA A 120 -17.51 16.21 20.22
C ALA A 120 -18.28 15.62 19.02
N ILE A 121 -18.48 16.41 17.95
CA ILE A 121 -19.14 15.95 16.72
C ILE A 121 -18.30 14.88 16.02
N ILE A 122 -16.99 15.10 15.89
CA ILE A 122 -16.06 14.14 15.28
C ILE A 122 -15.88 12.90 16.15
N SER A 123 -15.84 13.03 17.47
CA SER A 123 -15.72 11.87 18.37
C SER A 123 -16.97 10.97 18.36
N HIS A 124 -18.17 11.54 18.20
CA HIS A 124 -19.41 10.77 18.04
C HIS A 124 -19.50 10.09 16.65
N LEU A 125 -18.92 10.68 15.61
CA LEU A 125 -18.85 10.05 14.27
C LEU A 125 -17.85 8.87 14.23
N ASN A 126 -16.88 8.86 15.13
CA ASN A 126 -15.80 7.87 15.19
C ASN A 126 -16.12 6.69 16.14
N TRP A 127 -17.20 6.78 16.93
CA TRP A 127 -17.54 5.81 17.97
C TRP A 127 -18.69 4.89 17.55
N ALA A 128 -18.44 4.09 16.52
CA ALA A 128 -19.21 2.89 16.26
C ALA A 128 -18.27 1.86 15.64
N LEU A 129 -17.86 0.87 16.45
CA LEU A 129 -17.76 -0.55 16.09
C LEU A 129 -17.07 -1.29 17.24
N GLY A 130 -17.87 -2.17 17.87
CA GLY A 130 -17.52 -2.94 19.05
C GLY A 130 -16.78 -4.24 18.73
N GLY A 131 -16.23 -4.80 19.81
CA GLY A 131 -15.38 -5.97 19.81
C GLY A 131 -16.10 -7.27 19.45
N LYS A 132 -15.32 -8.16 18.84
CA LYS A 132 -15.29 -9.60 19.09
C LYS A 132 -13.98 -10.18 18.53
N VAL A 133 -13.37 -11.07 19.30
CA VAL A 133 -12.16 -11.83 18.98
C VAL A 133 -12.60 -13.22 18.50
N ALA A 134 -12.08 -13.66 17.36
CA ALA A 134 -12.38 -14.97 16.74
C ALA A 134 -11.17 -15.93 16.73
N LEU A 135 -10.17 -15.68 17.57
CA LEU A 135 -8.84 -16.29 17.46
C LEU A 135 -8.62 -17.46 18.45
N LEU A 136 -7.87 -18.46 17.99
CA LEU A 136 -7.13 -19.39 18.87
C LEU A 136 -6.10 -18.60 19.71
N PRO A 137 -5.71 -19.08 20.91
CA PRO A 137 -4.63 -18.45 21.67
C PRO A 137 -3.35 -18.42 20.82
N ILE A 138 -2.81 -17.24 20.51
CA ILE A 138 -1.50 -17.11 19.89
C ILE A 138 -0.44 -17.26 20.99
N PRO A 139 0.35 -18.34 21.03
CA PRO A 139 1.42 -18.46 22.00
C PRO A 139 2.52 -17.44 21.68
N LEU A 140 2.99 -16.72 22.70
CA LEU A 140 4.09 -15.77 22.59
C LEU A 140 5.34 -16.36 23.25
N GLY A 141 6.40 -16.56 22.46
CA GLY A 141 7.69 -17.06 22.93
C GLY A 141 8.85 -16.10 22.68
N THR A 142 10.08 -16.59 22.78
CA THR A 142 11.31 -15.81 22.53
C THR A 142 11.36 -15.24 21.11
N ALA A 143 10.91 -16.02 20.12
CA ALA A 143 10.78 -15.56 18.73
C ALA A 143 9.88 -14.32 18.61
N ASP A 144 8.71 -14.36 19.25
CA ASP A 144 7.78 -13.23 19.29
C ASP A 144 8.41 -12.03 20.02
N PHE A 145 9.10 -12.25 21.14
CA PHE A 145 9.80 -11.18 21.86
C PHE A 145 10.83 -10.46 20.97
N LEU A 146 11.65 -11.21 20.22
CA LEU A 146 12.66 -10.64 19.32
C LEU A 146 12.02 -9.78 18.23
N VAL A 147 11.01 -10.30 17.53
CA VAL A 147 10.39 -9.58 16.42
C VAL A 147 9.62 -8.33 16.90
N HIS A 148 9.02 -8.36 18.09
CA HIS A 148 8.42 -7.17 18.69
C HIS A 148 9.47 -6.08 19.01
N HIS A 149 10.69 -6.45 19.42
CA HIS A 149 11.79 -5.49 19.57
C HIS A 149 12.26 -4.93 18.23
N ILE A 150 12.25 -5.73 17.16
CA ILE A 150 12.50 -5.23 15.80
C ILE A 150 11.40 -4.27 15.34
N HIS A 151 10.13 -4.53 15.65
CA HIS A 151 9.04 -3.58 15.38
C HIS A 151 9.26 -2.27 16.14
N ALA A 152 9.53 -2.36 17.44
CA ALA A 152 9.82 -1.19 18.24
C ALA A 152 10.99 -0.40 17.64
N PHE A 153 12.10 -1.06 17.34
CA PHE A 153 13.27 -0.44 16.71
C PHE A 153 12.93 0.28 15.41
N THR A 154 12.29 -0.40 14.47
CA THR A 154 11.97 0.18 13.14
C THR A 154 10.97 1.36 13.25
N ILE A 155 9.99 1.28 14.16
CA ILE A 155 9.09 2.39 14.46
C ILE A 155 9.86 3.58 15.08
N HIS A 156 10.71 3.33 16.08
CA HIS A 156 11.48 4.39 16.73
C HIS A 156 12.42 5.10 15.75
N VAL A 157 13.06 4.38 14.83
CA VAL A 157 13.89 5.00 13.80
C VAL A 157 13.05 5.82 12.82
N THR A 158 11.87 5.32 12.41
CA THR A 158 10.95 6.08 11.56
C THR A 158 10.52 7.38 12.23
N VAL A 159 10.13 7.31 13.51
CA VAL A 159 9.76 8.47 14.32
C VAL A 159 10.94 9.43 14.48
N LEU A 160 12.14 8.92 14.75
CA LEU A 160 13.37 9.73 14.88
C LEU A 160 13.62 10.56 13.62
N ILE A 161 13.53 9.94 12.44
CA ILE A 161 13.77 10.62 11.16
C ILE A 161 12.72 11.72 10.93
N LEU A 162 11.44 11.39 11.10
CA LEU A 162 10.35 12.34 10.87
C LEU A 162 10.37 13.48 11.90
N LEU A 163 10.54 13.16 13.19
CA LEU A 163 10.62 14.15 14.25
C LEU A 163 11.83 15.07 14.09
N LYS A 164 13.00 14.53 13.72
CA LYS A 164 14.17 15.34 13.35
C LYS A 164 13.86 16.26 12.17
N GLY A 165 13.16 15.77 11.16
CA GLY A 165 12.72 16.57 10.02
C GLY A 165 11.84 17.75 10.42
N VAL A 166 10.92 17.53 11.37
CA VAL A 166 10.03 18.57 11.91
C VAL A 166 10.78 19.57 12.78
N LEU A 167 11.55 19.10 13.77
CA LEU A 167 12.23 19.96 14.75
C LEU A 167 13.31 20.83 14.11
N PHE A 168 14.03 20.33 13.10
CA PHE A 168 15.12 21.05 12.42
C PHE A 168 14.70 21.63 11.06
N ALA A 169 13.39 21.79 10.81
CA ALA A 169 12.87 22.36 9.56
C ALA A 169 13.21 23.84 9.40
N ARG A 170 13.15 24.61 10.50
CA ARG A 170 13.33 26.08 10.47
C ARG A 170 14.79 26.52 10.55
N SER A 171 15.60 25.82 11.32
CA SER A 171 17.02 26.13 11.49
C SER A 171 17.78 24.92 12.02
N SER A 172 19.10 24.93 11.85
CA SER A 172 20.01 24.03 12.55
C SER A 172 21.33 24.74 12.82
N ARG A 173 22.20 24.15 13.63
CA ARG A 173 23.55 24.68 13.85
C ARG A 173 24.36 24.82 12.54
N LEU A 174 24.07 23.98 11.55
CA LEU A 174 24.74 23.98 10.25
C LEU A 174 24.17 25.05 9.30
N ILE A 175 22.84 25.23 9.30
CA ILE A 175 22.12 26.17 8.43
C ILE A 175 21.13 26.96 9.31
N PRO A 176 21.56 28.12 9.85
CA PRO A 176 20.74 28.92 10.75
C PRO A 176 19.47 29.48 10.11
N ASP A 177 19.51 29.74 8.80
CA ASP A 177 18.48 30.40 8.01
C ASP A 177 17.68 29.43 7.13
N LYS A 178 17.62 28.15 7.50
CA LYS A 178 16.99 27.08 6.70
C LYS A 178 15.54 27.38 6.32
N ALA A 179 14.79 28.08 7.17
CA ALA A 179 13.42 28.50 6.90
C ALA A 179 13.28 29.31 5.59
N ASN A 180 14.30 30.09 5.22
CA ASN A 180 14.30 30.91 4.00
C ASN A 180 14.45 30.06 2.73
N LEU A 181 15.04 28.87 2.84
CA LEU A 181 15.18 27.90 1.74
C LEU A 181 13.86 27.13 1.48
N GLY A 182 12.90 27.21 2.41
CA GLY A 182 11.59 26.58 2.31
C GLY A 182 11.55 25.11 2.73
N PHE A 183 10.41 24.45 2.52
CA PHE A 183 10.21 23.05 2.92
C PHE A 183 10.93 22.05 1.99
N ARG A 184 10.96 22.34 0.69
CA ARG A 184 11.39 21.44 -0.38
C ARG A 184 12.52 22.06 -1.20
N PHE A 185 13.75 21.74 -0.84
CA PHE A 185 14.97 22.13 -1.53
C PHE A 185 16.02 21.02 -1.43
N PRO A 186 16.93 20.86 -2.40
CA PRO A 186 17.80 19.68 -2.46
C PRO A 186 19.00 19.69 -1.50
N CYS A 187 19.59 20.88 -1.31
CA CYS A 187 20.75 21.18 -0.48
C CYS A 187 20.96 22.72 -0.43
N ASP A 188 21.88 23.17 0.43
CA ASP A 188 22.45 24.52 0.48
C ASP A 188 23.91 24.50 -0.03
N GLY A 189 24.10 23.91 -1.21
CA GLY A 189 25.40 23.79 -1.88
C GLY A 189 26.40 22.77 -1.25
N PRO A 190 27.58 22.63 -1.86
CA PRO A 190 28.62 21.67 -1.42
C PRO A 190 29.46 22.18 -0.23
N GLY A 191 29.28 23.44 0.19
CA GLY A 191 30.00 24.03 1.31
C GLY A 191 29.71 23.34 2.65
N ARG A 192 30.46 23.70 3.70
CA ARG A 192 30.33 23.14 5.06
C ARG A 192 30.47 21.60 5.13
N GLY A 193 31.23 21.02 4.20
CA GLY A 193 31.41 19.56 4.08
C GLY A 193 30.30 18.83 3.32
N GLY A 194 29.33 19.56 2.77
CA GLY A 194 28.18 19.03 2.04
C GLY A 194 26.88 19.14 2.83
N THR A 195 25.86 19.76 2.23
CA THR A 195 24.55 20.01 2.87
C THR A 195 23.41 19.26 2.20
N CYS A 196 23.71 18.10 1.60
CA CYS A 196 22.70 17.25 0.98
C CYS A 196 21.65 16.79 1.99
N GLN A 197 20.38 16.75 1.57
CA GLN A 197 19.27 16.15 2.32
C GLN A 197 18.98 16.78 3.69
N VAL A 198 19.23 18.08 3.84
CA VAL A 198 18.96 18.84 5.07
C VAL A 198 17.52 19.35 5.17
N SER A 199 16.74 19.31 4.09
CA SER A 199 15.36 19.81 4.05
C SER A 199 14.39 18.88 4.78
N ALA A 200 13.25 19.41 5.23
CA ALA A 200 12.22 18.59 5.87
C ALA A 200 11.58 17.61 4.87
N TRP A 201 11.45 18.01 3.58
CA TRP A 201 11.03 17.10 2.51
C TRP A 201 11.96 15.88 2.38
N ASP A 202 13.28 16.07 2.52
CA ASP A 202 14.24 14.96 2.46
C ASP A 202 14.13 14.02 3.67
N HIS A 203 13.72 14.52 4.84
CA HIS A 203 13.43 13.66 5.99
C HIS A 203 12.15 12.84 5.77
N VAL A 204 11.14 13.38 5.09
CA VAL A 204 9.98 12.59 4.63
C VAL A 204 10.42 11.52 3.63
N PHE A 205 11.25 11.89 2.65
CA PHE A 205 11.83 10.95 1.70
C PHE A 205 12.57 9.79 2.39
N LEU A 206 13.43 10.07 3.38
CA LEU A 206 14.11 9.03 4.16
C LEU A 206 13.14 8.23 5.05
N GLY A 207 12.15 8.90 5.64
CA GLY A 207 11.13 8.28 6.47
C GLY A 207 10.28 7.26 5.71
N LEU A 208 10.05 7.46 4.42
CA LEU A 208 9.32 6.50 3.57
C LEU A 208 10.04 5.15 3.46
N PHE A 209 11.37 5.12 3.36
CA PHE A 209 12.13 3.85 3.31
C PHE A 209 12.06 3.10 4.65
N TRP A 210 12.10 3.84 5.77
CA TRP A 210 12.01 3.25 7.11
C TRP A 210 10.59 2.80 7.45
N MET A 211 9.58 3.54 7.01
CA MET A 211 8.18 3.12 7.07
C MET A 211 7.98 1.83 6.26
N TYR A 212 8.51 1.76 5.03
CA TYR A 212 8.49 0.54 4.22
C TYR A 212 9.14 -0.62 4.95
N ASN A 213 10.35 -0.44 5.48
CA ASN A 213 11.05 -1.46 6.26
C ASN A 213 10.25 -1.94 7.48
N ALA A 214 9.68 -1.01 8.25
CA ALA A 214 8.87 -1.32 9.43
C ALA A 214 7.63 -2.14 9.06
N ILE A 215 6.85 -1.68 8.07
CA ILE A 215 5.64 -2.37 7.63
C ILE A 215 5.97 -3.74 7.03
N SER A 216 7.00 -3.84 6.19
CA SER A 216 7.43 -5.11 5.59
C SER A 216 7.76 -6.16 6.65
N VAL A 217 8.48 -5.81 7.72
CA VAL A 217 8.78 -6.75 8.80
C VAL A 217 7.50 -7.15 9.55
N VAL A 218 6.60 -6.21 9.83
CA VAL A 218 5.33 -6.49 10.52
C VAL A 218 4.47 -7.47 9.72
N ILE A 219 4.33 -7.27 8.41
CA ILE A 219 3.52 -8.16 7.56
C ILE A 219 4.20 -9.51 7.32
N PHE A 220 5.54 -9.57 7.27
CA PHE A 220 6.26 -10.85 7.23
C PHE A 220 6.10 -11.63 8.53
N HIS A 221 6.20 -10.95 9.68
CA HIS A 221 5.88 -11.54 10.98
C HIS A 221 4.47 -12.10 11.01
N PHE A 222 3.47 -11.28 10.64
CA PHE A 222 2.08 -11.73 10.59
C PHE A 222 1.92 -12.96 9.68
N SER A 223 2.38 -12.89 8.43
CA SER A 223 2.24 -13.98 7.46
C SER A 223 2.84 -15.29 7.98
N TRP A 224 4.06 -15.23 8.54
CA TRP A 224 4.74 -16.42 9.00
C TRP A 224 4.12 -16.97 10.29
N LYS A 225 3.85 -16.11 11.28
CA LYS A 225 3.25 -16.51 12.56
C LYS A 225 1.90 -17.18 12.34
N MET A 226 1.06 -16.60 11.48
CA MET A 226 -0.26 -17.15 11.19
C MET A 226 -0.16 -18.51 10.48
N GLN A 227 0.69 -18.67 9.47
CA GLN A 227 0.85 -19.96 8.78
C GLN A 227 1.52 -21.05 9.65
N SER A 228 2.33 -20.66 10.62
CA SER A 228 3.11 -21.60 11.43
C SER A 228 2.37 -22.09 12.67
N ASP A 229 1.69 -21.19 13.38
CA ASP A 229 1.17 -21.46 14.73
C ASP A 229 -0.36 -21.29 14.83
N VAL A 230 -1.06 -20.85 13.78
CA VAL A 230 -2.51 -20.54 13.84
C VAL A 230 -3.31 -21.25 12.75
N TRP A 231 -3.01 -20.98 11.48
CA TRP A 231 -3.72 -21.53 10.33
C TRP A 231 -3.26 -22.94 10.00
N GLY A 232 -4.20 -23.78 9.59
CA GLY A 232 -3.99 -25.19 9.33
C GLY A 232 -5.30 -25.96 9.13
N SER A 233 -5.20 -27.26 8.91
CA SER A 233 -6.34 -28.17 8.87
C SER A 233 -6.52 -28.85 10.23
N ILE A 234 -7.77 -29.21 10.55
CA ILE A 234 -8.11 -29.94 11.77
C ILE A 234 -8.53 -31.35 11.35
N SER A 235 -7.90 -32.38 11.92
CA SER A 235 -8.31 -33.77 11.69
C SER A 235 -9.59 -34.11 12.45
N ASP A 236 -10.25 -35.21 12.09
CA ASP A 236 -11.45 -35.71 12.78
C ASP A 236 -11.21 -35.99 14.29
N GLN A 237 -9.94 -36.14 14.70
CA GLN A 237 -9.52 -36.33 16.09
C GLN A 237 -9.23 -35.02 16.82
N GLY A 238 -9.44 -33.86 16.19
CA GLY A 238 -9.20 -32.54 16.76
C GLY A 238 -7.73 -32.10 16.77
N VAL A 239 -6.84 -32.79 16.06
CA VAL A 239 -5.42 -32.43 15.97
C VAL A 239 -5.22 -31.40 14.85
N VAL A 240 -4.60 -30.27 15.18
CA VAL A 240 -4.32 -29.19 14.22
C VAL A 240 -3.00 -29.48 13.49
N THR A 241 -3.05 -29.48 12.16
CA THR A 241 -1.86 -29.52 11.30
C THR A 241 -1.66 -28.14 10.67
N HIS A 242 -0.71 -27.37 11.19
CA HIS A 242 -0.42 -26.03 10.68
C HIS A 242 0.22 -26.04 9.28
N ILE A 243 -0.01 -25.00 8.49
CA ILE A 243 0.47 -24.88 7.09
C ILE A 243 1.99 -25.08 7.00
N THR A 244 2.75 -24.52 7.97
CA THR A 244 4.21 -24.69 8.02
C THR A 244 4.69 -25.46 9.25
N GLY A 245 3.79 -26.20 9.92
CA GLY A 245 4.14 -27.15 10.98
C GLY A 245 4.87 -26.58 12.20
N GLY A 246 4.52 -25.38 12.67
CA GLY A 246 5.10 -24.80 13.90
C GLY A 246 6.59 -24.45 13.81
N ASN A 247 7.13 -24.26 12.61
CA ASN A 247 8.54 -23.92 12.40
C ASN A 247 8.96 -22.51 12.90
N PHE A 248 8.02 -21.63 13.26
CA PHE A 248 8.30 -20.24 13.61
C PHE A 248 9.20 -20.13 14.85
N ALA A 249 8.94 -20.92 15.89
CA ALA A 249 9.64 -20.82 17.16
C ALA A 249 11.16 -21.05 17.06
N GLN A 250 11.61 -21.93 16.16
CA GLN A 250 13.03 -22.29 15.99
C GLN A 250 13.69 -21.60 14.80
N SER A 251 12.95 -21.29 13.74
CA SER A 251 13.53 -20.68 12.54
C SER A 251 13.60 -19.16 12.60
N SER A 252 12.59 -18.49 13.18
CA SER A 252 12.49 -17.01 13.14
C SER A 252 13.48 -16.29 14.06
N ILE A 253 14.23 -17.00 14.90
CA ILE A 253 15.28 -16.43 15.75
C ILE A 253 16.59 -16.16 14.99
N THR A 254 16.70 -16.57 13.72
CA THR A 254 17.89 -16.31 12.88
C THR A 254 17.51 -15.72 11.54
N ILE A 255 18.34 -14.81 11.00
CA ILE A 255 18.14 -14.24 9.65
C ILE A 255 18.16 -15.33 8.57
N ASN A 256 18.96 -16.38 8.75
CA ASN A 256 18.98 -17.51 7.83
C ASN A 256 17.65 -18.28 7.83
N GLY A 257 16.98 -18.40 8.97
CA GLY A 257 15.64 -18.99 9.03
C GLY A 257 14.59 -18.13 8.30
N TRP A 258 14.64 -16.80 8.45
CA TRP A 258 13.79 -15.89 7.65
C TRP A 258 14.07 -16.02 6.14
N LEU A 259 15.33 -16.21 5.75
CA LEU A 259 15.68 -16.41 4.35
C LEU A 259 15.21 -17.77 3.82
N ARG A 260 15.51 -18.86 4.52
CA ARG A 260 15.28 -20.23 4.05
C ARG A 260 13.84 -20.70 4.24
N ASP A 261 13.33 -20.60 5.46
CA ASP A 261 12.06 -21.25 5.85
C ASP A 261 10.85 -20.34 5.61
N PHE A 262 11.07 -19.04 5.45
CA PHE A 262 10.05 -18.08 5.07
C PHE A 262 10.20 -17.64 3.61
N LEU A 263 11.20 -16.81 3.27
CA LEU A 263 11.29 -16.22 1.93
C LEU A 263 11.49 -17.27 0.82
N TRP A 264 12.47 -18.15 0.95
CA TRP A 264 12.78 -19.15 -0.07
C TRP A 264 11.68 -20.22 -0.16
N ALA A 265 11.30 -20.82 0.96
CA ALA A 265 10.29 -21.88 0.97
C ALA A 265 8.91 -21.39 0.48
N GLN A 266 8.45 -20.22 0.97
CA GLN A 266 7.12 -19.72 0.62
C GLN A 266 7.07 -18.99 -0.73
N ALA A 267 8.22 -18.68 -1.35
CA ALA A 267 8.25 -18.16 -2.71
C ALA A 267 8.03 -19.24 -3.78
N SER A 268 8.03 -20.52 -3.40
CA SER A 268 7.82 -21.64 -4.33
C SER A 268 6.54 -21.49 -5.15
N GLN A 269 5.43 -21.05 -4.53
CA GLN A 269 4.14 -20.86 -5.22
C GLN A 269 4.22 -19.76 -6.29
N VAL A 270 4.83 -18.61 -5.97
CA VAL A 270 4.86 -17.48 -6.91
C VAL A 270 5.76 -17.78 -8.12
N ILE A 271 6.89 -18.47 -7.93
CA ILE A 271 7.82 -18.79 -9.03
C ILE A 271 7.38 -19.99 -9.86
N GLN A 272 6.58 -20.90 -9.31
CA GLN A 272 6.01 -22.05 -10.04
C GLN A 272 4.60 -21.79 -10.58
N SER A 273 4.11 -20.55 -10.50
CA SER A 273 2.75 -20.18 -10.91
C SER A 273 2.51 -20.14 -12.44
N TYR A 274 3.58 -20.20 -13.25
CA TYR A 274 3.48 -20.11 -14.70
C TYR A 274 2.70 -21.30 -15.28
N GLY A 275 1.82 -21.03 -16.25
CA GLY A 275 0.92 -22.04 -16.81
C GLY A 275 -0.31 -22.34 -15.94
N SER A 276 -0.56 -21.55 -14.89
CA SER A 276 -1.77 -21.62 -14.07
C SER A 276 -2.53 -20.29 -14.05
N SER A 277 -3.70 -20.26 -13.41
CA SER A 277 -4.46 -19.03 -13.15
C SER A 277 -3.74 -18.03 -12.23
N LEU A 278 -2.73 -18.48 -11.49
CA LEU A 278 -1.91 -17.64 -10.62
C LEU A 278 -0.70 -17.02 -11.36
N SER A 279 -0.50 -17.33 -12.65
CA SER A 279 0.66 -16.89 -13.44
C SER A 279 0.82 -15.36 -13.49
N ALA A 280 -0.28 -14.60 -13.39
CA ALA A 280 -0.23 -13.15 -13.27
C ALA A 280 0.60 -12.70 -12.05
N TYR A 281 0.50 -13.38 -10.91
CA TYR A 281 1.32 -13.06 -9.74
C TYR A 281 2.80 -13.30 -10.00
N GLY A 282 3.17 -14.38 -10.69
CA GLY A 282 4.56 -14.61 -11.13
C GLY A 282 5.09 -13.48 -12.03
N LEU A 283 4.27 -13.02 -12.98
CA LEU A 283 4.63 -11.89 -13.85
C LEU A 283 4.79 -10.58 -13.08
N PHE A 284 3.84 -10.26 -12.19
CA PHE A 284 3.93 -9.08 -11.33
C PHE A 284 5.10 -9.16 -10.36
N PHE A 285 5.44 -10.34 -9.84
CA PHE A 285 6.60 -10.54 -8.98
C PHE A 285 7.88 -10.13 -9.69
N LEU A 286 8.11 -10.60 -10.93
CA LEU A 286 9.28 -10.20 -11.71
C LEU A 286 9.24 -8.73 -12.14
N GLY A 287 8.09 -8.24 -12.60
CA GLY A 287 7.91 -6.83 -12.97
C GLY A 287 8.17 -5.88 -11.82
N ALA A 288 7.76 -6.25 -10.61
CA ALA A 288 7.98 -5.48 -9.40
C ALA A 288 9.47 -5.47 -8.97
N HIS A 289 10.19 -6.59 -9.10
CA HIS A 289 11.65 -6.62 -8.92
C HIS A 289 12.36 -5.69 -9.91
N PHE A 290 11.94 -5.70 -11.17
CA PHE A 290 12.47 -4.80 -12.19
C PHE A 290 12.24 -3.33 -11.81
N VAL A 291 11.01 -2.97 -11.42
CA VAL A 291 10.67 -1.59 -11.00
C VAL A 291 11.47 -1.17 -9.76
N TRP A 292 11.64 -2.08 -8.79
CA TRP A 292 12.46 -1.82 -7.60
C TRP A 292 13.92 -1.58 -7.98
N ALA A 293 14.52 -2.42 -8.83
CA ALA A 293 15.90 -2.25 -9.27
C ALA A 293 16.08 -0.98 -10.13
N PHE A 294 15.11 -0.67 -11.00
CA PHE A 294 15.07 0.55 -11.79
C PHE A 294 15.07 1.81 -10.92
N SER A 295 14.45 1.76 -9.74
CA SER A 295 14.47 2.87 -8.79
C SER A 295 15.88 3.24 -8.33
N LEU A 296 16.78 2.24 -8.20
CA LEU A 296 18.14 2.43 -7.71
C LEU A 296 18.96 3.30 -8.67
N MET A 297 18.65 3.28 -9.97
CA MET A 297 19.26 4.18 -10.95
C MET A 297 19.08 5.64 -10.55
N PHE A 298 17.89 6.03 -10.07
CA PHE A 298 17.62 7.41 -9.64
C PHE A 298 18.16 7.71 -8.24
N LEU A 299 18.21 6.71 -7.37
CA LEU A 299 18.64 6.88 -5.98
C LEU A 299 20.18 6.96 -5.83
N PHE A 300 20.92 6.28 -6.70
CA PHE A 300 22.39 6.23 -6.65
C PHE A 300 23.07 7.23 -7.59
N SER A 301 22.35 7.80 -8.55
CA SER A 301 22.91 8.77 -9.50
C SER A 301 22.49 10.22 -9.19
N GLY A 302 23.20 11.17 -9.79
CA GLY A 302 22.90 12.60 -9.72
C GLY A 302 22.54 13.19 -11.08
N ARG A 303 21.78 14.30 -11.07
CA ARG A 303 21.29 14.95 -12.30
C ARG A 303 22.38 15.43 -13.26
N GLY A 304 23.59 15.73 -12.76
CA GLY A 304 24.68 16.28 -13.58
C GLY A 304 25.06 15.34 -14.72
N TYR A 305 25.34 14.08 -14.38
CA TYR A 305 25.62 13.02 -15.35
C TYR A 305 24.54 12.90 -16.44
N TRP A 306 23.27 12.86 -16.03
CA TRP A 306 22.15 12.74 -16.97
C TRP A 306 21.99 13.97 -17.87
N GLN A 307 22.30 15.17 -17.36
CA GLN A 307 22.22 16.40 -18.15
C GLN A 307 23.29 16.44 -19.24
N GLU A 308 24.53 16.04 -18.94
CA GLU A 308 25.62 15.94 -19.92
C GLU A 308 25.32 14.89 -21.01
N LEU A 309 24.72 13.75 -20.62
CA LEU A 309 24.24 12.76 -21.58
C LEU A 309 23.14 13.34 -22.50
N ILE A 310 22.16 14.07 -21.94
CA ILE A 310 21.10 14.72 -22.72
C ILE A 310 21.70 15.72 -23.71
N GLU A 311 22.74 16.46 -23.35
CA GLU A 311 23.40 17.40 -24.26
C GLU A 311 24.00 16.71 -25.48
N SER A 312 24.60 15.54 -25.29
CA SER A 312 25.12 14.72 -26.40
C SER A 312 23.99 14.19 -27.29
N ILE A 313 22.86 13.79 -26.71
CA ILE A 313 21.67 13.33 -27.45
C ILE A 313 21.04 14.50 -28.24
N VAL A 314 20.93 15.68 -27.63
CA VAL A 314 20.39 16.88 -28.28
C VAL A 314 21.26 17.32 -29.44
N TRP A 315 22.58 17.21 -29.32
CA TRP A 315 23.50 17.44 -30.45
C TRP A 315 23.15 16.55 -31.64
N ALA A 316 22.91 15.26 -31.43
CA ALA A 316 22.51 14.33 -32.49
C ALA A 316 21.15 14.69 -33.10
N HIS A 317 20.17 15.06 -32.28
CA HIS A 317 18.84 15.49 -32.75
C HIS A 317 18.90 16.76 -33.59
N ASN A 318 19.73 17.73 -33.20
CA ASN A 318 19.96 18.95 -33.96
C ASN A 318 20.60 18.64 -35.32
N LYS A 319 21.54 17.69 -35.37
CA LYS A 319 22.16 17.27 -36.64
C LYS A 319 21.15 16.71 -37.63
N LEU A 320 20.13 16.00 -37.13
CA LEU A 320 19.04 15.44 -37.93
C LEU A 320 17.81 16.37 -38.04
N LYS A 321 17.86 17.59 -37.48
CA LYS A 321 16.74 18.55 -37.46
C LYS A 321 15.44 18.00 -36.86
N VAL A 322 15.55 17.08 -35.90
CA VAL A 322 14.41 16.49 -35.15
C VAL A 322 14.42 16.91 -33.67
N ALA A 323 15.17 17.96 -33.32
CA ALA A 323 15.19 18.48 -31.97
C ALA A 323 13.84 19.10 -31.60
N PRO A 324 13.30 18.80 -30.40
CA PRO A 324 12.04 19.38 -29.94
C PRO A 324 12.21 20.88 -29.62
N ALA A 325 11.12 21.65 -29.75
CA ALA A 325 11.11 23.07 -29.39
C ALA A 325 11.27 23.29 -27.88
N THR A 326 10.70 22.42 -27.05
CA THR A 326 10.89 22.43 -25.60
C THR A 326 12.21 21.76 -25.23
N GLN A 327 13.13 22.50 -24.62
CA GLN A 327 14.45 21.96 -24.27
C GLN A 327 14.35 20.79 -23.28
N PRO A 328 14.91 19.62 -23.61
CA PRO A 328 14.94 18.50 -22.67
C PRO A 328 15.94 18.80 -21.55
N ARG A 329 15.51 18.56 -20.31
CA ARG A 329 16.33 18.71 -19.10
C ARG A 329 16.24 17.44 -18.29
N ALA A 330 17.35 17.08 -17.66
CA ALA A 330 17.33 16.06 -16.63
C ALA A 330 16.41 16.50 -15.47
N LEU A 331 15.84 15.53 -14.78
CA LEU A 331 15.00 15.78 -13.61
C LEU A 331 15.72 16.66 -12.59
N SER A 332 14.96 17.50 -11.88
CA SER A 332 15.52 18.20 -10.73
C SER A 332 15.97 17.19 -9.65
N ILE A 333 16.88 17.58 -8.77
CA ILE A 333 17.40 16.69 -7.71
C ILE A 333 16.25 16.14 -6.84
N VAL A 334 15.30 17.01 -6.48
CA VAL A 334 14.11 16.63 -5.70
C VAL A 334 13.20 15.68 -6.49
N GLN A 335 12.99 15.93 -7.79
CA GLN A 335 12.22 15.00 -8.63
C GLN A 335 12.93 13.65 -8.79
N GLY A 336 14.25 13.61 -8.94
CA GLY A 336 15.02 12.37 -9.00
C GLY A 336 14.83 11.53 -7.72
N ARG A 337 14.91 12.17 -6.55
CA ARG A 337 14.58 11.54 -5.26
C ARG A 337 13.14 11.04 -5.21
N ALA A 338 12.17 11.86 -5.64
CA ALA A 338 10.75 11.50 -5.64
C ALA A 338 10.44 10.31 -6.56
N VAL A 339 10.99 10.31 -7.78
CA VAL A 339 10.87 9.22 -8.75
C VAL A 339 11.50 7.96 -8.18
N GLY A 340 12.71 8.06 -7.61
CA GLY A 340 13.40 6.95 -6.95
C GLY A 340 12.57 6.32 -5.83
N VAL A 341 12.12 7.10 -4.83
CA VAL A 341 11.32 6.55 -3.72
C VAL A 341 9.98 5.98 -4.19
N THR A 342 9.34 6.60 -5.19
CA THR A 342 8.06 6.09 -5.73
C THR A 342 8.23 4.71 -6.34
N HIS A 343 9.23 4.51 -7.21
CA HIS A 343 9.49 3.21 -7.83
C HIS A 343 10.03 2.19 -6.82
N TYR A 344 10.81 2.64 -5.83
CA TYR A 344 11.28 1.76 -4.75
C TYR A 344 10.12 1.19 -3.94
N LEU A 345 9.19 2.05 -3.51
CA LEU A 345 8.00 1.62 -2.78
C LEU A 345 7.07 0.78 -3.65
N LEU A 346 6.80 1.21 -4.89
CA LEU A 346 5.93 0.46 -5.81
C LEU A 346 6.47 -0.94 -6.06
N GLY A 347 7.75 -1.06 -6.44
CA GLY A 347 8.38 -2.34 -6.69
C GLY A 347 8.48 -3.21 -5.44
N GLY A 348 8.88 -2.64 -4.31
CA GLY A 348 8.95 -3.39 -3.04
C GLY A 348 7.60 -3.93 -2.59
N ILE A 349 6.58 -3.08 -2.55
CA ILE A 349 5.22 -3.45 -2.13
C ILE A 349 4.59 -4.44 -3.11
N ALA A 350 4.72 -4.21 -4.43
CA ALA A 350 4.16 -5.10 -5.44
C ALA A 350 4.83 -6.49 -5.44
N THR A 351 6.13 -6.57 -5.15
CA THR A 351 6.83 -7.84 -4.96
C THR A 351 6.25 -8.62 -3.79
N THR A 352 6.09 -7.98 -2.63
CA THR A 352 5.49 -8.62 -1.45
C THR A 352 4.03 -8.98 -1.68
N TRP A 353 3.27 -8.14 -2.38
CA TRP A 353 1.87 -8.40 -2.75
C TRP A 353 1.73 -9.67 -3.60
N ALA A 354 2.51 -9.79 -4.67
CA ALA A 354 2.48 -10.97 -5.54
C ALA A 354 2.92 -12.24 -4.80
N PHE A 355 3.98 -12.13 -3.98
CA PHE A 355 4.44 -13.21 -3.11
C PHE A 355 3.35 -13.70 -2.16
N PHE A 356 2.71 -12.80 -1.42
CA PHE A 356 1.68 -13.17 -0.45
C PHE A 356 0.43 -13.74 -1.09
N LEU A 357 -0.08 -13.13 -2.16
CA LEU A 357 -1.31 -13.61 -2.79
C LEU A 357 -1.11 -14.95 -3.49
N ALA A 358 -0.03 -15.14 -4.24
CA ALA A 358 0.27 -16.44 -4.84
C ALA A 358 0.46 -17.53 -3.77
N ARG A 359 1.12 -17.19 -2.65
CA ARG A 359 1.31 -18.12 -1.52
C ARG A 359 -0.02 -18.51 -0.90
N ILE A 360 -0.77 -17.54 -0.37
CA ILE A 360 -1.92 -17.82 0.48
C ILE A 360 -3.10 -18.43 -0.29
N ILE A 361 -3.29 -18.04 -1.57
CA ILE A 361 -4.34 -18.64 -2.41
C ILE A 361 -4.03 -20.11 -2.69
N ALA A 362 -2.76 -20.49 -2.79
CA ALA A 362 -2.38 -21.86 -3.14
C ALA A 362 -2.32 -22.82 -1.95
N VAL A 363 -2.21 -22.33 -0.71
CA VAL A 363 -2.04 -23.17 0.49
C VAL A 363 -3.12 -22.98 1.56
N GLY A 364 -3.97 -21.97 1.41
CA GLY A 364 -4.97 -21.57 2.39
C GLY A 364 -6.38 -22.02 2.07
#